data_AF-A0A7U2F1Q8-F1
#
_entry.id   AF-A0A7U2F1Q8-F1
#
_cell.length_a   1.000
_cell.length_b   1.000
_cell.length_c   1.000
_cell.angle_alpha   90.00
_cell.angle_beta   90.00
_cell.angle_gamma   90.00
#
_symmetry.space_group_name_H-M   'P 1'
#
loop_
_entity.id
_entity.type
_entity.pdbx_description
1 polymer ?
#
loop_
_entity_poly.entity_id
_entity_poly.type
_entity_poly.pdbx_seq_one_letter_code
_entity_poly.pdbx_strand_id
1 'polypeptide(L)'
;MNADTKKSIVKVVNQALRKLLQKVTAIVTTASTAARPNFVSFRHTHSLLVDELGRFNDVHAIQVFSLSWNVSIRFLIGDPNQLPPMTFGPDELNPFQKQAQLSKLTRLSATSLSMFFLSYTARFAN
;
A
#
# COMPACT_ATOMS: atom_id res chain seq x y z
N MET A 1 25.62 6.31 -28.62
CA MET A 1 24.33 5.61 -28.80
C MET A 1 23.29 6.59 -29.32
N ASN A 2 22.74 6.34 -30.53
CA ASN A 2 21.77 7.21 -31.19
C ASN A 2 20.48 7.36 -30.34
N ALA A 3 19.86 8.54 -30.36
CA ALA A 3 18.59 8.84 -29.69
C ALA A 3 17.46 7.89 -30.10
N ASP A 4 17.42 7.47 -31.38
CA ASP A 4 16.40 6.53 -31.86
C ASP A 4 16.57 5.14 -31.27
N THR A 5 17.82 4.68 -31.13
CA THR A 5 18.14 3.42 -30.44
C THR A 5 17.68 3.48 -28.99
N LYS A 6 17.90 4.60 -28.28
CA LYS A 6 17.43 4.78 -26.90
C LYS A 6 15.90 4.66 -26.80
N LYS A 7 15.15 5.33 -27.68
CA LYS A 7 13.69 5.26 -27.70
C LYS A 7 13.17 3.84 -27.95
N SER A 8 13.78 3.13 -28.90
CA SER A 8 13.42 1.74 -29.21
C SER A 8 13.66 0.81 -28.02
N ILE A 9 14.81 0.95 -27.34
CA ILE A 9 15.11 0.17 -26.14
C ILE A 9 14.05 0.39 -25.06
N VAL A 10 13.72 1.66 -24.74
CA VAL A 10 12.72 1.97 -23.71
C VAL A 10 11.34 1.38 -24.06
N LYS A 11 10.95 1.43 -25.34
CA LYS A 11 9.68 0.84 -25.80
C LYS A 11 9.66 -0.67 -25.60
N VAL A 12 10.71 -1.38 -26.00
CA VAL A 12 10.81 -2.84 -25.86
C VAL A 12 10.82 -3.25 -24.39
N VAL A 13 11.60 -2.55 -23.55
CA VAL A 13 11.66 -2.80 -22.10
C VAL A 13 10.27 -2.63 -21.46
N ASN A 14 9.54 -1.56 -21.81
CA ASN A 14 8.19 -1.35 -21.30
C ASN A 14 7.20 -2.43 -21.74
N GLN A 15 7.32 -2.91 -22.98
CA GLN A 15 6.49 -4.01 -23.49
C GLN A 15 6.80 -5.33 -22.76
N ALA A 16 8.08 -5.65 -22.58
CA ALA A 16 8.52 -6.83 -21.86
C ALA A 16 8.04 -6.81 -20.40
N LEU A 17 8.21 -5.67 -19.71
CA LEU A 17 7.74 -5.49 -18.35
C LEU A 17 6.21 -5.68 -18.25
N ARG A 18 5.43 -5.09 -19.16
CA ARG A 18 3.98 -5.29 -19.18
C ARG A 18 3.59 -6.75 -19.36
N LYS A 19 4.27 -7.48 -20.25
CA LYS A 19 4.03 -8.92 -20.47
C LYS A 19 4.40 -9.76 -19.26
N LEU A 20 5.50 -9.43 -18.58
CA LEU A 20 5.89 -10.08 -17.33
C LEU A 20 4.81 -9.88 -16.26
N LEU A 21 4.39 -8.63 -16.05
CA LEU A 21 3.40 -8.27 -15.04
C LEU A 21 2.01 -8.89 -15.27
N GLN A 22 1.69 -9.32 -16.49
CA GLN A 22 0.46 -10.06 -16.79
C GLN A 22 0.52 -11.55 -16.40
N LYS A 23 1.73 -12.11 -16.17
CA LYS A 23 1.94 -13.53 -15.89
C LYS A 23 2.37 -13.83 -14.46
N VAL A 24 2.75 -12.82 -13.69
CA VAL A 24 3.19 -13.00 -12.31
C VAL A 24 2.02 -13.36 -11.41
N THR A 25 2.26 -14.26 -10.45
CA THR A 25 1.29 -14.66 -9.43
C THR A 25 1.12 -13.59 -8.35
N ALA A 26 2.21 -12.89 -8.01
CA ALA A 26 2.22 -11.86 -6.99
C ALA A 26 3.15 -10.71 -7.39
N ILE A 27 2.78 -9.50 -7.00
CA ILE A 27 3.60 -8.30 -7.14
C ILE A 27 3.75 -7.70 -5.75
N VAL A 28 4.99 -7.58 -5.29
CA VAL A 28 5.32 -6.95 -4.01
C VAL A 28 5.85 -5.56 -4.29
N THR A 29 5.29 -4.56 -3.63
CA THR A 29 5.69 -3.17 -3.79
C THR A 29 5.33 -2.35 -2.54
N THR A 30 5.88 -1.14 -2.45
CA THR A 30 5.49 -0.19 -1.40
C THR A 30 4.13 0.43 -1.73
N ALA A 31 3.41 0.87 -0.70
CA ALA A 31 2.12 1.55 -0.90
C ALA A 31 2.23 2.78 -1.78
N SER A 32 3.30 3.56 -1.69
CA SER A 32 3.52 4.74 -2.55
C SER A 32 3.60 4.38 -4.03
N THR A 33 4.05 3.18 -4.38
CA THR A 33 4.05 2.69 -5.76
C THR A 33 2.69 2.11 -6.15
N ALA A 34 2.06 1.34 -5.25
CA ALA A 34 0.71 0.81 -5.45
C ALA A 34 -0.35 1.90 -5.62
N ALA A 35 -0.13 3.06 -4.99
CA ALA A 35 -0.97 4.24 -5.02
C ALA A 35 -0.86 5.06 -6.33
N ARG A 36 -0.04 4.62 -7.30
CA ARG A 36 0.11 5.31 -8.59
C ARG A 36 -0.89 4.78 -9.62
N PRO A 37 -1.65 5.64 -10.32
CA PRO A 37 -2.63 5.20 -11.32
C PRO A 37 -2.02 4.33 -12.42
N ASN A 38 -0.80 4.67 -12.87
CA ASN A 38 -0.07 3.91 -13.88
C ASN A 38 0.39 2.53 -13.39
N PHE A 39 0.37 2.25 -12.09
CA PHE A 39 0.66 0.93 -11.58
C PHE A 39 -0.56 0.02 -11.72
N VAL A 40 -1.77 0.54 -11.47
CA VAL A 40 -2.98 -0.30 -11.39
C VAL A 40 -3.77 -0.37 -12.71
N SER A 41 -3.63 0.62 -13.59
CA SER A 41 -4.47 0.76 -14.79
C SER A 41 -4.45 -0.40 -15.80
N PHE A 42 -3.46 -1.29 -15.75
CA PHE A 42 -3.33 -2.42 -16.67
C PHE A 42 -3.39 -3.79 -15.98
N ARG A 43 -3.91 -3.85 -14.75
CA ARG A 43 -3.92 -5.06 -13.93
C ARG A 43 -5.28 -5.28 -13.28
N HIS A 44 -5.65 -6.55 -13.20
CA HIS A 44 -6.81 -6.99 -12.43
C HIS A 44 -6.30 -7.70 -11.18
N THR A 45 -6.15 -6.94 -10.10
CA THR A 45 -5.77 -7.50 -8.80
C THR A 45 -6.98 -8.24 -8.23
N HIS A 46 -6.83 -9.54 -7.97
CA HIS A 46 -7.89 -10.36 -7.35
C HIS A 46 -7.85 -10.30 -5.83
N SER A 47 -6.64 -10.20 -5.26
CA SER A 47 -6.39 -10.18 -3.83
C SER A 47 -5.37 -9.11 -3.49
N LEU A 48 -5.66 -8.30 -2.48
CA LEU A 48 -4.74 -7.29 -1.96
C LEU A 48 -4.26 -7.70 -0.57
N LEU A 49 -2.96 -7.66 -0.36
CA LEU A 49 -2.35 -7.75 0.97
C LEU A 49 -1.66 -6.43 1.27
N VAL A 50 -2.00 -5.83 2.41
CA VAL A 50 -1.34 -4.63 2.93
C VAL A 50 -0.75 -4.99 4.26
N ASP A 51 0.59 -5.02 4.29
CA ASP A 51 1.36 -5.10 5.51
C ASP A 51 1.65 -3.70 6.06
N GLU A 52 2.01 -3.61 7.33
CA GLU A 52 2.33 -2.34 8.02
C GLU A 52 1.17 -1.30 7.97
N LEU A 53 -0.09 -1.75 7.99
CA LEU A 53 -1.25 -0.84 7.92
C LEU A 53 -1.33 0.13 9.11
N GLY A 54 -0.70 -0.20 10.24
CA GLY A 54 -0.51 0.72 11.37
C GLY A 54 0.27 1.99 11.00
N ARG A 55 1.03 1.99 9.90
CA ARG A 55 1.76 3.15 9.37
C ARG A 55 0.95 3.99 8.38
N PHE A 56 -0.25 3.56 8.00
CA PHE A 56 -1.04 4.22 6.97
C PHE A 56 -2.08 5.10 7.63
N ASN A 57 -2.10 6.39 7.30
CA ASN A 57 -3.26 7.23 7.57
C ASN A 57 -4.40 6.88 6.57
N ASP A 58 -5.60 7.43 6.80
CA ASP A 58 -6.74 7.18 5.92
C ASP A 58 -6.48 7.60 4.48
N VAL A 59 -5.73 8.69 4.24
CA VAL A 59 -5.46 9.19 2.90
C VAL A 59 -4.67 8.18 2.08
N HIS A 60 -3.59 7.63 2.64
CA HIS A 60 -2.78 6.60 1.99
C HIS A 60 -3.59 5.32 1.77
N ALA A 61 -4.38 4.89 2.76
CA ALA A 61 -5.21 3.70 2.64
C ALA A 61 -6.28 3.85 1.55
N ILE A 62 -7.00 4.96 1.53
CA ILE A 62 -8.02 5.26 0.52
C ILE A 62 -7.42 5.25 -0.87
N GLN A 63 -6.25 5.88 -1.07
CA GLN A 63 -5.62 5.93 -2.38
C GLN A 63 -5.31 4.52 -2.93
N VAL A 64 -4.73 3.65 -2.10
CA VAL A 64 -4.49 2.25 -2.48
C VAL A 64 -5.80 1.52 -2.73
N PHE A 65 -6.80 1.72 -1.86
CA PHE A 65 -8.07 0.99 -1.92
C PHE A 65 -8.93 1.39 -3.12
N SER A 66 -8.95 2.67 -3.48
CA SER A 66 -9.66 3.19 -4.65
C SER A 66 -9.07 2.67 -5.96
N LEU A 67 -7.74 2.55 -6.06
CA LEU A 67 -7.11 1.98 -7.25
C LEU A 67 -7.33 0.47 -7.32
N SER A 68 -7.35 -0.20 -6.17
CA SER A 68 -7.64 -1.65 -6.03
C SER A 68 -9.11 -1.92 -5.71
N TRP A 69 -10.05 -1.15 -6.23
CA TRP A 69 -11.46 -1.22 -5.79
C TRP A 69 -12.09 -2.59 -6.04
N ASN A 70 -11.76 -3.24 -7.17
CA ASN A 70 -12.34 -4.51 -7.60
C ASN A 70 -11.54 -5.75 -7.14
N VAL A 71 -11.11 -5.75 -5.87
CA VAL A 71 -10.46 -6.94 -5.27
C VAL A 71 -11.50 -7.78 -4.54
N SER A 72 -11.41 -9.10 -4.67
CA SER A 72 -12.31 -10.03 -3.99
C SER A 72 -11.99 -10.16 -2.50
N ILE A 73 -10.72 -9.98 -2.12
CA ILE A 73 -10.28 -10.09 -0.72
C ILE A 73 -9.17 -9.09 -0.41
N ARG A 74 -9.22 -8.54 0.82
CA ARG A 74 -8.20 -7.65 1.39
C ARG A 74 -7.68 -8.25 2.69
N PHE A 75 -6.39 -8.55 2.74
CA PHE A 75 -5.67 -8.86 3.97
C PHE A 75 -5.02 -7.58 4.48
N LEU A 76 -5.46 -7.14 5.66
CA LEU A 76 -5.02 -5.91 6.30
C LEU A 76 -4.24 -6.28 7.55
N ILE A 77 -2.93 -6.10 7.50
CA ILE A 77 -1.99 -6.58 8.52
C ILE A 77 -1.25 -5.38 9.09
N GLY A 78 -1.07 -5.38 10.41
CA GLY A 78 -0.31 -4.38 11.14
C GLY A 78 -0.57 -4.48 12.63
N ASP A 79 0.03 -3.57 13.39
CA ASP A 79 -0.12 -3.50 14.84
C ASP A 79 -0.48 -2.06 15.24
N PRO A 80 -1.66 -1.83 15.87
CA PRO A 80 -2.07 -0.49 16.30
C PRO A 80 -1.23 0.03 17.48
N ASN A 81 -0.47 -0.82 18.16
CA ASN A 81 0.38 -0.45 19.30
C ASN A 81 1.82 -0.11 18.88
N GLN A 82 2.15 -0.23 17.60
CA GLN A 82 3.44 0.18 17.06
C GLN A 82 3.44 1.65 16.64
N LEU A 83 4.56 2.09 16.04
CA LEU A 83 4.74 3.47 15.62
C LEU A 83 3.60 3.94 14.68
N PRO A 84 3.04 5.15 14.88
CA PRO A 84 1.95 5.66 14.05
C PRO A 84 2.42 6.07 12.65
N PRO A 85 1.49 6.48 11.76
CA PRO A 85 1.81 7.18 10.53
C PRO A 85 2.66 8.44 10.79
N MET A 86 3.66 8.66 9.95
CA MET A 86 4.46 9.88 10.03
C MET A 86 3.71 11.06 9.38
N THR A 87 3.56 12.15 10.12
CA THR A 87 3.06 13.43 9.62
C THR A 87 4.21 14.42 9.53
N PHE A 88 4.30 15.14 8.42
CA PHE A 88 5.32 16.17 8.20
C PHE A 88 4.68 17.55 8.16
N GLY A 89 5.40 18.55 8.64
CA GLY A 89 4.96 19.94 8.69
C GLY A 89 4.52 20.40 10.08
N PRO A 90 4.47 21.72 10.32
CA PRO A 90 4.08 22.27 11.61
C PRO A 90 2.58 22.09 11.87
N ASP A 91 2.23 21.73 13.10
CA ASP A 91 0.87 21.47 13.53
C ASP A 91 -0.07 22.67 13.32
N GLU A 92 0.48 23.89 13.43
CA GLU A 92 -0.23 25.16 13.22
C GLU A 92 -0.79 25.31 11.79
N LEU A 93 -0.15 24.67 10.81
CA LEU A 93 -0.56 24.74 9.40
C LEU A 93 -1.53 23.62 9.00
N ASN A 94 -1.74 22.62 9.86
CA ASN A 94 -2.60 21.48 9.58
C ASN A 94 -3.61 21.26 10.72
N PRO A 95 -4.84 21.81 10.63
CA PRO A 95 -5.86 21.60 11.65
C PRO A 95 -6.28 20.13 11.82
N PHE A 96 -5.90 19.25 10.88
CA PHE A 96 -6.15 17.82 10.92
C PHE A 96 -4.94 16.98 11.38
N GLN A 97 -3.90 17.59 11.94
CA GLN A 97 -2.67 16.87 12.33
C GLN A 97 -2.95 15.66 13.23
N LYS A 98 -3.80 15.84 14.26
CA LYS A 98 -4.21 14.76 15.17
C LYS A 98 -4.89 13.60 14.43
N GLN A 99 -5.67 13.89 13.39
CA GLN A 99 -6.31 12.86 12.58
C GLN A 99 -5.31 12.18 11.62
N ALA A 100 -4.34 12.93 11.10
CA ALA A 100 -3.32 12.40 10.20
C ALA A 100 -2.35 11.44 10.92
N GLN A 101 -2.23 11.54 12.25
CA GLN A 101 -1.49 10.60 13.10
C GLN A 101 -2.27 9.32 13.45
N LEU A 102 -3.57 9.26 13.14
CA LEU A 102 -4.36 8.05 13.35
C LEU A 102 -4.20 7.11 12.16
N SER A 103 -3.80 5.87 12.46
CA SER A 103 -3.71 4.84 11.43
C SER A 103 -5.09 4.37 10.99
N LYS A 104 -5.20 3.90 9.75
CA LYS A 104 -6.41 3.24 9.24
C LYS A 104 -6.76 2.04 10.11
N LEU A 105 -5.75 1.29 10.55
CA LEU A 105 -5.93 0.11 11.39
C LEU A 105 -6.56 0.46 12.74
N THR A 106 -6.08 1.50 13.41
CA THR A 106 -6.64 2.00 14.68
C THR A 106 -8.10 2.40 14.51
N ARG A 107 -8.45 3.05 13.39
CA ARG A 107 -9.85 3.42 13.12
C ARG A 107 -10.73 2.21 12.83
N LEU A 108 -10.25 1.24 12.08
CA LEU A 108 -10.99 -0.01 11.83
C LEU A 108 -11.26 -0.76 13.15
N SER A 109 -10.27 -0.83 14.03
CA SER A 109 -10.42 -1.38 15.39
C SER A 109 -11.50 -0.67 16.18
N ALA A 110 -11.57 0.67 16.10
CA ALA A 110 -12.56 1.46 16.82
C ALA A 110 -13.99 1.27 16.27
N THR A 111 -14.14 0.89 14.99
CA THR A 111 -15.44 0.65 14.35
C THR A 111 -16.01 -0.75 14.57
N SER A 112 -15.50 -1.52 15.55
CA SER A 112 -15.90 -2.91 15.81
C SER A 112 -15.64 -3.88 14.65
N LEU A 113 -14.72 -3.55 13.74
CA LEU A 113 -14.26 -4.54 12.77
C LEU A 113 -13.57 -5.67 13.53
N SER A 114 -13.96 -6.92 13.28
CA SER A 114 -13.31 -8.07 13.91
C SER A 114 -11.85 -8.13 13.46
N MET A 115 -10.94 -8.08 14.43
CA MET A 115 -9.49 -8.17 14.19
C MET A 115 -8.96 -9.43 14.84
N PHE A 116 -8.09 -10.13 14.13
CA PHE A 116 -7.39 -11.29 14.65
C PHE A 116 -6.03 -10.86 15.18
N PHE A 117 -5.78 -11.11 16.46
CA PHE A 117 -4.53 -10.78 17.13
C PHE A 117 -3.65 -12.03 17.27
N LEU A 118 -2.40 -11.92 16.81
CA LEU A 118 -1.39 -12.96 17.01
C LEU A 118 -0.91 -12.91 18.47
N SER A 119 -1.08 -14.01 19.20
CA SER A 119 -0.70 -14.12 20.62
C SER A 119 0.73 -14.62 20.84
N TYR A 120 1.37 -15.18 19.82
CA TYR A 120 2.70 -15.76 19.91
C TYR A 120 3.73 -14.91 19.15
N THR A 121 4.90 -14.72 19.75
CA THR A 121 6.06 -14.11 19.11
C THR A 121 7.20 -15.11 19.06
N ALA A 122 7.79 -15.29 17.87
CA ALA A 122 9.00 -16.09 17.70
C ALA A 122 10.29 -15.29 17.96
N ARG A 123 10.18 -13.96 18.16
CA ARG A 123 11.35 -13.08 18.25
C ARG A 123 11.95 -13.05 19.66
N PHE A 124 11.10 -13.06 20.67
CA PHE A 124 11.51 -13.05 22.07
C PHE A 124 11.21 -14.44 22.62
N ALA A 125 12.17 -15.35 22.50
CA ALA A 125 12.16 -16.59 23.26
C ALA A 125 12.50 -16.19 24.71
N ASN A 126 11.54 -16.34 25.62
CA ASN A 126 11.79 -16.26 27.06
C ASN A 126 12.58 -17.48 27.51
#